data_AF-A0A1B7X0G0-F1
#
_entry.id   AF-A0A1B7X0G0-F1
#
_cell.length_a   1.000
_cell.length_b   1.000
_cell.length_c   1.000
_cell.angle_alpha   90.00
_cell.angle_beta   90.00
_cell.angle_gamma   90.00
#
_symmetry.space_group_name_H-M   'P 1'
#
loop_
_entity.id
_entity.type
_entity.pdbx_description
1 polymer ?
#
loop_
_entity_poly.entity_id
_entity_poly.type
_entity_poly.pdbx_seq_one_letter_code
_entity_poly.pdbx_strand_id
1 'polypeptide(L)'
;MRLLLVIALVALAGCKSKPADVPLPPAVATPKEVALTSVGSTLDVIDSRVAAAVAVAREANTAGKPAVVEEELSVASSFLPKATEGDLAYARQRSEKASPADYERQRTKAAEKQKAAEAAWADLEKQVAANKAALAARDARIVELQAEVERVKKDMASQTWTWIGGALAVAGSLCVAFLGPRVGLPLIGCGMLCGAVPFIIESEYFSIIVATTLAGCACLLLWYIYDKVSDAVQDKKDEAEISKDE
;
A
#
# COMPACT_ATOMS: atom_id res chain seq x y z
N MET A 1 -50.62 -15.81 -7.96
CA MET A 1 -50.06 -15.32 -6.67
C MET A 1 -48.72 -15.97 -6.30
N ARG A 2 -48.53 -17.29 -6.42
CA ARG A 2 -47.23 -17.95 -6.19
C ARG A 2 -46.09 -17.46 -7.12
N LEU A 3 -46.39 -17.19 -8.39
CA LEU A 3 -45.40 -16.69 -9.37
C LEU A 3 -44.90 -15.27 -9.07
N LEU A 4 -45.74 -14.40 -8.49
CA LEU A 4 -45.36 -13.02 -8.17
C LEU A 4 -44.43 -12.94 -6.95
N LEU A 5 -44.60 -13.85 -5.97
CA LEU A 5 -43.71 -13.97 -4.81
C LEU A 5 -42.32 -14.49 -5.20
N VAL A 6 -42.24 -15.39 -6.18
CA VAL A 6 -40.95 -15.91 -6.70
C VAL A 6 -40.20 -14.83 -7.48
N ILE A 7 -40.89 -14.01 -8.27
CA ILE A 7 -40.28 -12.88 -9.00
C ILE A 7 -39.78 -11.80 -8.03
N ALA A 8 -40.51 -11.52 -6.94
CA ALA A 8 -40.08 -10.60 -5.90
C ALA A 8 -38.84 -11.12 -5.12
N LEU A 9 -38.77 -12.43 -4.84
CA LEU A 9 -37.61 -13.04 -4.20
C LEU A 9 -36.36 -13.06 -5.10
N VAL A 10 -36.54 -13.21 -6.42
CA VAL A 10 -35.43 -13.17 -7.40
C VAL A 10 -34.94 -11.73 -7.62
N ALA A 11 -35.81 -10.72 -7.50
CA ALA A 11 -35.43 -9.32 -7.63
C ALA A 11 -34.55 -8.80 -6.47
N LEU A 12 -34.66 -9.36 -5.26
CA LEU A 12 -33.83 -9.02 -4.10
C LEU A 12 -32.46 -9.70 -4.08
N ALA A 13 -32.23 -10.72 -4.93
CA ALA A 13 -30.96 -11.42 -5.06
C ALA A 13 -29.97 -10.73 -6.04
N GLY A 14 -30.38 -9.62 -6.67
CA GLY A 14 -29.66 -9.01 -7.80
C GLY A 14 -28.57 -7.97 -7.49
N CYS A 15 -28.48 -7.44 -6.27
CA CYS A 15 -27.50 -6.37 -5.97
C CYS A 15 -26.22 -6.94 -5.31
N LYS A 16 -25.49 -7.79 -6.02
CA LYS A 16 -24.06 -8.07 -5.73
C LYS A 16 -23.18 -7.19 -6.61
N SER A 17 -23.10 -5.90 -6.32
CA SER A 17 -21.91 -5.12 -6.67
C SER A 17 -20.83 -5.43 -5.64
N LYS A 18 -20.02 -6.46 -5.90
CA LYS A 18 -18.74 -6.61 -5.21
C LYS A 18 -17.94 -5.33 -5.51
N PRO A 19 -17.49 -4.53 -4.52
CA PRO A 19 -16.38 -3.64 -4.79
C PRO A 19 -15.21 -4.55 -5.17
N ALA A 20 -14.68 -4.36 -6.37
CA ALA A 20 -13.47 -5.06 -6.78
C ALA A 20 -12.41 -4.79 -5.70
N ASP A 21 -11.81 -5.84 -5.16
CA ASP A 21 -10.55 -5.77 -4.45
C ASP A 21 -9.51 -5.26 -5.45
N VAL A 22 -9.48 -3.95 -5.69
CA VAL A 22 -8.39 -3.30 -6.39
C VAL A 22 -7.19 -3.46 -5.45
N PRO A 23 -6.17 -4.24 -5.83
CA PRO A 23 -4.98 -4.35 -5.00
C PRO A 23 -4.44 -2.94 -4.81
N LEU A 24 -4.16 -2.56 -3.55
CA LEU A 24 -3.42 -1.34 -3.28
C LEU A 24 -2.18 -1.36 -4.19
N PRO A 25 -1.92 -0.30 -4.96
CA PRO A 25 -0.74 -0.26 -5.82
C PRO A 25 0.48 -0.61 -4.97
N PRO A 26 1.37 -1.50 -5.45
CA PRO A 26 2.52 -1.93 -4.68
C PRO A 26 3.27 -0.69 -4.22
N ALA A 27 3.68 -0.68 -2.94
CA ALA A 27 4.49 0.39 -2.38
C ALA A 27 5.69 0.58 -3.30
N VAL A 28 5.70 1.68 -4.06
CA VAL A 28 6.83 2.05 -4.90
C VAL A 28 7.99 2.19 -3.94
N ALA A 29 9.06 1.41 -4.16
CA ALA A 29 10.24 1.45 -3.32
C ALA A 29 10.64 2.92 -3.14
N THR A 30 10.64 3.39 -1.89
CA THR A 30 11.10 4.73 -1.57
C THR A 30 12.51 4.85 -2.16
N PRO A 31 12.75 5.86 -3.02
CA PRO A 31 14.08 6.10 -3.54
C PRO A 31 15.06 6.15 -2.37
N LYS A 32 16.21 5.47 -2.48
CA LYS A 32 17.25 5.54 -1.45
C LYS A 32 17.50 7.00 -1.12
N GLU A 33 17.35 7.35 0.15
CA GLU A 33 17.55 8.71 0.64
C GLU A 33 18.98 9.14 0.31
N VAL A 34 19.14 10.05 -0.66
CA VAL A 34 20.44 10.65 -0.96
C VAL A 34 20.71 11.66 0.14
N ALA A 35 21.75 11.41 0.94
CA ALA A 35 22.18 12.35 1.98
C ALA A 35 22.75 13.61 1.33
N LEU A 36 21.89 14.60 1.11
CA LEU A 36 22.23 15.86 0.44
C LEU A 36 23.41 16.58 1.11
N THR A 37 23.49 16.49 2.44
CA THR A 37 24.60 17.00 3.25
C THR A 37 25.94 16.33 2.93
N SER A 38 25.93 15.03 2.64
CA SER A 38 27.14 14.30 2.23
C SER A 38 27.59 14.69 0.81
N VAL A 39 26.64 15.00 -0.07
CA VAL A 39 26.96 15.48 -1.41
C VAL A 39 27.54 16.89 -1.31
N GLY A 40 26.92 17.77 -0.53
CA GLY A 40 27.42 19.13 -0.27
C GLY A 40 28.84 19.13 0.29
N SER A 41 29.11 18.35 1.34
CA SER A 41 30.46 18.28 1.94
C SER A 41 31.53 17.74 0.99
N THR A 42 31.15 16.82 0.09
CA THR A 42 32.08 16.32 -0.94
C THR A 42 32.39 17.40 -1.97
N LEU A 43 31.37 18.17 -2.39
CA LEU A 43 31.55 19.30 -3.31
C LEU A 43 32.40 20.40 -2.68
N ASP A 44 32.20 20.74 -1.40
CA ASP A 44 33.00 21.74 -0.68
C ASP A 44 34.50 21.37 -0.66
N VAL A 45 34.81 20.08 -0.46
CA VAL A 45 36.18 19.58 -0.48
C VAL A 45 36.79 19.69 -1.88
N ILE A 46 36.01 19.37 -2.91
CA ILE A 46 36.44 19.51 -4.31
C ILE A 46 36.73 20.98 -4.62
N ASP A 47 35.80 21.89 -4.32
CA ASP A 47 35.91 23.32 -4.59
C ASP A 47 37.10 23.93 -3.84
N SER A 48 37.30 23.54 -2.57
CA SER A 48 38.46 23.97 -1.77
C SER A 48 39.79 23.54 -2.39
N ARG A 49 39.90 22.28 -2.86
CA ARG A 49 41.12 21.76 -3.49
C ARG A 49 41.41 22.42 -4.83
N VAL A 50 40.38 22.64 -5.65
CA VAL A 50 40.52 23.37 -6.92
C VAL A 50 40.98 24.82 -6.66
N ALA A 51 40.37 25.50 -5.68
CA ALA A 51 40.75 26.86 -5.31
C ALA A 51 42.21 26.95 -4.83
N ALA A 52 42.64 26.00 -3.98
CA ALA A 52 44.02 25.92 -3.50
C ALA A 52 45.03 25.71 -4.64
N ALA A 53 44.77 24.74 -5.52
CA ALA A 53 45.64 24.47 -6.67
C ALA A 53 45.75 25.70 -7.60
N VAL A 54 44.64 26.40 -7.88
CA VAL A 54 44.64 27.63 -8.68
C VAL A 54 45.42 28.76 -8.00
N ALA A 55 45.35 28.88 -6.66
CA ALA A 55 46.12 29.88 -5.92
C ALA A 55 47.63 29.59 -6.00
N VAL A 56 48.04 28.34 -5.76
CA VAL A 56 49.45 27.92 -5.86
C VAL A 56 49.97 28.09 -7.29
N ALA A 57 49.17 27.78 -8.31
CA ALA A 57 49.53 28.02 -9.71
C ALA A 57 49.80 29.51 -10.00
N ARG A 58 49.01 30.43 -9.42
CA ARG A 58 49.24 31.89 -9.57
C ARG A 58 50.53 32.34 -8.89
N GLU A 59 50.81 31.81 -7.70
CA GLU A 59 52.07 32.08 -6.98
C GLU A 59 53.28 31.56 -7.77
N ALA A 60 53.21 30.32 -8.27
CA ALA A 60 54.24 29.71 -9.09
C ALA A 60 54.50 30.48 -10.40
N ASN A 61 53.44 30.99 -11.04
CA ASN A 61 53.57 31.83 -12.23
C ASN A 61 54.31 33.13 -11.93
N THR A 62 53.99 33.78 -10.80
CA THR A 62 54.67 35.00 -10.34
C THR A 62 56.13 34.72 -9.98
N ALA A 63 56.41 33.52 -9.46
CA ALA A 63 57.76 33.06 -9.13
C ALA A 63 58.54 32.51 -10.35
N GLY A 64 57.99 32.56 -11.56
CA GLY A 64 58.67 32.10 -12.78
C GLY A 64 58.86 30.58 -12.87
N LYS A 65 57.96 29.78 -12.26
CA LYS A 65 58.01 28.32 -12.22
C LYS A 65 56.91 27.69 -13.09
N PRO A 66 56.98 27.76 -14.43
CA PRO A 66 55.90 27.33 -15.32
C PRO A 66 55.57 25.83 -15.19
N ALA A 67 56.55 24.97 -14.92
CA ALA A 67 56.30 23.55 -14.69
C ALA A 67 55.37 23.30 -13.49
N VAL A 68 55.54 24.06 -12.41
CA VAL A 68 54.66 23.97 -11.23
C VAL A 68 53.26 24.50 -11.55
N VAL A 69 53.15 25.51 -12.42
CA VAL A 69 51.86 26.02 -12.90
C VAL A 69 51.09 24.93 -13.65
N GLU A 70 51.74 24.22 -14.57
CA GLU A 70 51.10 23.15 -15.34
C GLU A 70 50.63 21.99 -14.46
N GLU A 71 51.46 21.55 -13.50
CA GLU A 71 51.11 20.46 -12.59
C GLU A 71 49.92 20.84 -11.67
N GLU A 72 49.93 22.03 -11.07
CA GLU A 72 48.82 22.48 -10.21
C GLU A 72 47.51 22.68 -11.01
N LEU A 73 47.58 23.20 -12.23
CA LEU A 73 46.41 23.29 -13.10
C LEU A 73 45.91 21.91 -13.55
N SER A 74 46.80 20.93 -13.72
CA SER A 74 46.45 19.53 -13.98
C SER A 74 45.70 18.92 -12.79
N VAL A 75 46.20 19.13 -11.56
CA VAL A 75 45.52 18.73 -10.32
C VAL A 75 44.12 19.34 -10.25
N ALA A 76 43.99 20.65 -10.48
CA ALA A 76 42.69 21.32 -10.51
C ALA A 76 41.75 20.70 -11.57
N SER A 77 42.26 20.40 -12.77
CA SER A 77 41.47 19.81 -13.85
C SER A 77 40.97 18.40 -13.54
N SER A 78 41.68 17.62 -12.72
CA SER A 78 41.29 16.26 -12.34
C SER A 78 40.01 16.19 -11.49
N PHE A 79 39.70 17.28 -10.78
CA PHE A 79 38.47 17.42 -9.99
C PHE A 79 37.29 17.98 -10.79
N LEU A 80 37.56 18.53 -11.98
CA LEU A 80 36.57 19.21 -12.80
C LEU A 80 36.10 18.30 -13.95
N PRO A 81 34.85 18.45 -14.41
CA PRO A 81 34.40 17.79 -15.61
C PRO A 81 35.20 18.28 -16.83
N LYS A 82 35.29 17.44 -17.86
CA LYS A 82 35.95 17.80 -19.12
C LYS A 82 35.27 19.05 -19.71
N ALA A 83 36.05 20.10 -19.97
CA ALA A 83 35.55 21.33 -20.55
C ALA A 83 34.94 21.07 -21.94
N THR A 84 33.81 21.72 -22.22
CA THR A 84 33.16 21.64 -23.54
C THR A 84 33.95 22.44 -24.57
N GLU A 85 33.86 22.07 -25.85
CA GLU A 85 34.54 22.83 -26.91
C GLU A 85 34.03 24.28 -27.01
N GLY A 86 32.74 24.50 -26.74
CA GLY A 86 32.14 25.83 -26.71
C GLY A 86 32.72 26.72 -25.60
N ASP A 87 32.84 26.18 -24.38
CA ASP A 87 33.41 26.93 -23.25
C ASP A 87 34.92 27.18 -23.43
N LEU A 88 35.65 26.23 -24.03
CA LEU A 88 37.04 26.41 -24.39
C LEU A 88 37.22 27.48 -25.47
N ALA A 89 36.37 27.50 -26.50
CA ALA A 89 36.39 28.53 -27.53
C ALA A 89 36.10 29.93 -26.94
N TYR A 90 35.12 30.02 -26.04
CA TYR A 90 34.82 31.27 -25.32
C TYR A 90 36.01 31.73 -24.45
N ALA A 91 36.66 30.81 -23.74
CA ALA A 91 37.82 31.11 -22.92
C ALA A 91 39.03 31.57 -23.76
N ARG A 92 39.29 30.92 -24.90
CA ARG A 92 40.35 31.31 -25.86
C ARG A 92 40.10 32.69 -26.45
N GLN A 93 38.88 32.95 -26.91
CA GLN A 93 38.49 34.26 -27.43
C GLN A 93 38.69 35.37 -26.39
N ARG A 94 38.39 35.09 -25.12
CA ARG A 94 38.64 36.02 -24.01
C ARG A 94 40.13 36.23 -23.77
N SER A 95 40.95 35.18 -23.81
CA SER A 95 42.41 35.32 -23.64
C SER A 95 43.06 36.11 -24.76
N GLU A 96 42.59 35.97 -26.01
CA GLU A 96 43.12 36.71 -27.17
C GLU A 96 42.77 38.20 -27.13
N LYS A 97 41.57 38.57 -26.65
CA LYS A 97 41.13 39.97 -26.57
C LYS A 97 41.64 40.72 -25.33
N ALA A 98 42.13 39.99 -24.32
CA ALA A 98 42.84 40.46 -23.13
C ALA A 98 42.44 41.85 -22.57
N SER A 99 41.13 42.14 -22.43
CA SER A 99 40.65 43.39 -21.85
C SER A 99 40.40 43.24 -20.35
N PRO A 100 41.03 44.05 -19.47
CA PRO A 100 40.78 44.02 -18.03
C PRO A 100 39.29 44.18 -17.66
N ALA A 101 38.56 45.00 -18.43
CA ALA A 101 37.12 45.24 -18.21
C ALA A 101 36.27 43.99 -18.49
N ASP A 102 36.63 43.16 -19.47
CA ASP A 102 35.91 41.93 -19.80
C ASP A 102 36.12 40.85 -18.73
N TYR A 103 37.32 40.78 -18.15
CA TYR A 103 37.60 39.90 -17.01
C TYR A 103 36.84 40.34 -15.76
N GLU A 104 36.75 41.65 -15.51
CA GLU A 104 36.01 42.17 -14.36
C GLU A 104 34.51 41.88 -14.47
N ARG A 105 33.90 42.15 -15.63
CA ARG A 105 32.49 41.79 -15.89
C ARG A 105 32.21 40.30 -15.69
N GLN A 106 33.14 39.43 -16.04
CA GLN A 106 32.98 37.99 -15.84
C GLN A 106 33.11 37.58 -14.38
N ARG A 107 34.01 38.22 -13.61
CA ARG A 107 34.08 38.02 -12.16
C ARG A 107 32.79 38.45 -11.47
N THR A 108 32.19 39.56 -11.87
CA THR A 108 30.90 40.01 -11.30
C THR A 108 29.79 39.01 -11.60
N LYS A 109 29.65 38.58 -12.86
CA LYS A 109 28.66 37.56 -13.25
C LYS A 109 28.88 36.22 -12.56
N ALA A 110 30.13 35.82 -12.36
CA ALA A 110 30.47 34.59 -11.63
C ALA A 110 30.06 34.70 -10.15
N ALA A 111 30.35 35.83 -9.49
CA ALA A 111 29.95 36.08 -8.12
C ALA A 111 28.42 36.10 -7.95
N GLU A 112 27.68 36.69 -8.90
CA GLU A 112 26.21 36.66 -8.92
C GLU A 112 25.68 35.23 -9.03
N LYS A 113 26.24 34.42 -9.94
CA LYS A 113 25.86 33.01 -10.10
C LYS A 113 26.18 32.17 -8.87
N GLN A 114 27.34 32.39 -8.25
CA GLN A 114 27.72 31.70 -7.03
C GLN A 114 26.74 32.00 -5.90
N LYS A 115 26.40 33.28 -5.70
CA LYS A 115 25.40 33.70 -4.72
C LYS A 115 24.01 33.11 -5.00
N ALA A 116 23.62 33.02 -6.26
CA ALA A 116 22.36 32.39 -6.66
C ALA A 116 22.36 30.87 -6.39
N ALA A 117 23.48 30.19 -6.63
CA ALA A 117 23.64 28.77 -6.36
C ALA A 117 23.59 28.48 -4.84
N GLU A 118 24.27 29.28 -4.01
CA GLU A 118 24.21 29.18 -2.55
C GLU A 118 22.78 29.38 -2.03
N ALA A 119 22.06 30.38 -2.56
CA ALA A 119 20.67 30.62 -2.20
C ALA A 119 19.75 29.44 -2.60
N ALA A 120 19.95 28.88 -3.79
CA ALA A 120 19.21 27.71 -4.25
C ALA A 120 19.51 26.47 -3.40
N TRP A 121 20.75 26.27 -2.98
CA TRP A 121 21.13 25.17 -2.10
C TRP A 121 20.46 25.28 -0.72
N ALA A 122 20.48 26.47 -0.12
CA ALA A 122 19.81 26.73 1.16
C ALA A 122 18.29 26.54 1.08
N ASP A 123 17.66 26.89 -0.05
CA ASP A 123 16.23 26.64 -0.26
C ASP A 123 15.95 25.13 -0.43
N LEU A 124 16.81 24.42 -1.16
CA LEU A 124 16.68 22.99 -1.38
C LEU A 124 16.81 22.19 -0.08
N GLU A 125 17.72 22.57 0.82
CA GLU A 125 17.83 21.97 2.16
C GLU A 125 16.55 22.14 2.98
N LYS A 126 15.90 23.33 2.92
CA LYS A 126 14.61 23.56 3.58
C LYS A 126 13.49 22.73 2.98
N GLN A 127 13.43 22.63 1.65
CA GLN A 127 12.42 21.83 0.97
C GLN A 127 12.57 20.35 1.29
N VAL A 128 13.79 19.82 1.35
CA VAL A 128 14.06 18.42 1.72
C VAL A 128 13.57 18.16 3.16
N ALA A 129 13.87 19.04 4.11
CA ALA A 129 13.39 18.90 5.49
C ALA A 129 11.85 18.94 5.60
N ALA A 130 11.21 19.89 4.91
CA ALA A 130 9.75 20.01 4.88
C ALA A 130 9.08 18.80 4.23
N ASN A 131 9.63 18.31 3.11
CA ASN A 131 9.11 17.14 2.40
C ASN A 131 9.26 15.87 3.25
N LYS A 132 10.37 15.71 3.98
CA LYS A 132 10.56 14.59 4.91
C LYS A 132 9.50 14.57 6.01
N ALA A 133 9.21 15.73 6.60
CA ALA A 133 8.15 15.85 7.61
C ALA A 133 6.75 15.57 7.02
N ALA A 134 6.48 16.07 5.80
CA ALA A 134 5.22 15.84 5.11
C ALA A 134 5.01 14.36 4.76
N LEU A 135 6.05 13.65 4.33
CA LEU A 135 6.01 12.21 4.06
C LEU A 135 5.70 11.41 5.33
N ALA A 136 6.42 11.68 6.43
CA ALA A 136 6.15 11.02 7.71
C ALA A 136 4.70 11.22 8.20
N ALA A 137 4.15 12.42 8.02
CA ALA A 137 2.75 12.70 8.36
C ALA A 137 1.76 11.95 7.45
N ARG A 138 2.10 11.74 6.16
CA ARG A 138 1.27 10.96 5.23
C ARG A 138 1.33 9.47 5.54
N ASP A 139 2.49 8.93 5.87
CA ASP A 139 2.65 7.53 6.28
C ASP A 139 1.86 7.23 7.54
N ALA A 140 1.89 8.12 8.53
CA ALA A 140 1.05 8.00 9.73
C ALA A 140 -0.45 7.96 9.40
N ARG A 141 -0.92 8.83 8.49
CA ARG A 141 -2.31 8.83 8.03
C ARG A 141 -2.68 7.57 7.25
N ILE A 142 -1.75 6.98 6.49
CA ILE A 142 -2.00 5.71 5.78
C ILE A 142 -2.26 4.59 6.79
N VAL A 143 -1.46 4.50 7.86
CA VAL A 143 -1.65 3.49 8.92
C VAL A 143 -3.00 3.68 9.62
N GLU A 144 -3.36 4.92 9.95
CA GLU A 144 -4.65 5.25 10.55
C GLU A 144 -5.83 4.86 9.63
N LEU A 145 -5.77 5.28 8.36
CA LEU A 145 -6.80 4.94 7.37
C LEU A 145 -6.90 3.44 7.10
N GLN A 146 -5.79 2.69 7.16
CA GLN A 146 -5.82 1.23 7.06
C GLN A 146 -6.57 0.61 8.25
N ALA A 147 -6.29 1.08 9.47
CA ALA A 147 -7.00 0.63 10.67
C ALA A 147 -8.50 0.97 10.62
N GLU A 148 -8.85 2.17 10.12
CA GLU A 148 -10.25 2.56 9.91
C GLU A 148 -10.95 1.70 8.86
N VAL A 149 -10.30 1.39 7.74
CA VAL A 149 -10.84 0.50 6.71
C VAL A 149 -11.10 -0.89 7.27
N GLU A 150 -10.19 -1.44 8.08
CA GLU A 150 -10.39 -2.72 8.73
C GLU A 150 -11.57 -2.70 9.72
N ARG A 151 -11.70 -1.63 10.51
CA ARG A 151 -12.85 -1.45 11.41
C ARG A 151 -14.16 -1.35 10.62
N VAL A 152 -14.21 -0.50 9.59
CA VAL A 152 -15.40 -0.33 8.74
C VAL A 152 -15.77 -1.64 8.05
N LYS A 153 -14.80 -2.44 7.60
CA LYS A 153 -15.07 -3.77 7.05
C LYS A 153 -15.72 -4.71 8.08
N LYS A 154 -15.24 -4.70 9.33
CA LYS A 154 -15.85 -5.47 10.43
C LYS A 154 -17.26 -4.97 10.75
N ASP A 155 -17.45 -3.66 10.84
CA ASP A 155 -18.75 -3.04 11.11
C ASP A 155 -19.76 -3.31 9.97
N MET A 156 -19.33 -3.26 8.71
CA MET A 156 -20.19 -3.63 7.59
C MET A 156 -20.55 -5.11 7.60
N ALA A 157 -19.63 -6.00 7.97
CA ALA A 157 -19.92 -7.42 8.09
C ALA A 157 -20.95 -7.69 9.19
N SER A 158 -20.78 -7.10 10.38
CA SER A 158 -21.72 -7.25 11.50
C SER A 158 -23.10 -6.66 11.18
N GLN A 159 -23.15 -5.48 10.55
CA GLN A 159 -24.40 -4.88 10.08
C GLN A 159 -25.08 -5.73 9.01
N THR A 160 -24.33 -6.30 8.06
CA THR A 160 -24.89 -7.17 7.01
C THR A 160 -25.55 -8.41 7.62
N TRP A 161 -24.90 -9.08 8.57
CA TRP A 161 -25.50 -10.23 9.27
C TRP A 161 -26.73 -9.86 10.09
N THR A 162 -26.71 -8.70 10.74
CA THR A 162 -27.86 -8.17 11.49
C THR A 162 -29.05 -7.89 10.57
N TRP A 163 -28.82 -7.25 9.42
CA TRP A 163 -29.86 -7.00 8.42
C TRP A 163 -30.41 -8.29 7.81
N ILE A 164 -29.55 -9.26 7.49
CA ILE A 164 -29.95 -10.57 6.98
C ILE A 164 -30.79 -11.31 8.02
N GLY A 165 -30.36 -11.33 9.29
CA GLY A 165 -31.11 -11.95 10.38
C GLY A 165 -32.48 -11.32 10.59
N GLY A 166 -32.56 -9.98 10.59
CA GLY A 166 -33.81 -9.24 10.68
C GLY A 166 -34.74 -9.49 9.49
N ALA A 167 -34.21 -9.49 8.27
CA ALA A 167 -34.98 -9.77 7.06
C ALA A 167 -35.53 -11.20 7.04
N LEU A 168 -34.74 -12.20 7.46
CA LEU A 168 -35.20 -13.58 7.57
C LEU A 168 -36.27 -13.76 8.65
N ALA A 169 -36.16 -13.04 9.78
CA ALA A 169 -37.16 -13.09 10.84
C ALA A 169 -38.51 -12.49 10.40
N VAL A 170 -38.48 -11.39 9.65
CA VAL A 170 -39.68 -10.77 9.04
C VAL A 170 -40.28 -11.68 7.96
N ALA A 171 -39.46 -12.26 7.08
CA ALA A 171 -39.94 -13.20 6.08
C ALA A 171 -40.53 -14.47 6.74
N GLY A 172 -39.88 -14.98 7.78
CA GLY A 172 -40.33 -16.14 8.53
C GLY A 172 -41.66 -15.90 9.25
N SER A 173 -41.86 -14.73 9.87
CA SER A 173 -43.13 -14.38 10.53
C SER A 173 -44.29 -14.26 9.52
N LEU A 174 -44.03 -13.70 8.34
CA LEU A 174 -44.99 -13.71 7.23
C LEU A 174 -45.29 -15.15 6.75
N CYS A 175 -44.28 -16.03 6.66
CA CYS A 175 -44.50 -17.43 6.32
C CYS A 175 -45.31 -18.18 7.40
N VAL A 176 -45.13 -17.89 8.69
CA VAL A 176 -45.98 -18.45 9.75
C VAL A 176 -47.43 -18.04 9.54
N ALA A 177 -47.68 -16.78 9.23
CA ALA A 177 -49.03 -16.24 9.05
C ALA A 177 -49.78 -16.80 7.83
N PHE A 178 -49.08 -17.07 6.71
CA PHE A 178 -49.73 -17.45 5.44
C PHE A 178 -49.51 -18.90 4.99
N LEU A 179 -48.41 -19.55 5.40
CA LEU A 179 -48.03 -20.91 4.97
C LEU A 179 -47.98 -21.89 6.15
N GLY A 180 -48.21 -21.40 7.37
CA GLY A 180 -48.30 -22.17 8.59
C GLY A 180 -46.98 -22.37 9.34
N PRO A 181 -47.06 -22.86 10.60
CA PRO A 181 -45.91 -22.87 11.52
C PRO A 181 -44.74 -23.75 11.07
N ARG A 182 -45.02 -24.83 10.32
CA ARG A 182 -44.00 -25.80 9.86
C ARG A 182 -42.99 -25.19 8.89
N VAL A 183 -43.37 -24.14 8.17
CA VAL A 183 -42.48 -23.46 7.20
C VAL A 183 -41.90 -22.18 7.80
N GLY A 184 -42.69 -21.43 8.57
CA GLY A 184 -42.25 -20.14 9.10
C GLY A 184 -41.33 -20.21 10.32
N LEU A 185 -41.54 -21.16 11.26
CA LEU A 185 -40.70 -21.28 12.46
C LEU A 185 -39.22 -21.60 12.15
N PRO A 186 -38.90 -22.52 11.23
CA PRO A 186 -37.51 -22.76 10.82
C PRO A 186 -36.83 -21.51 10.25
N LEU A 187 -37.56 -20.72 9.44
CA LEU A 187 -37.06 -19.48 8.84
C LEU A 187 -36.77 -18.40 9.90
N ILE A 188 -37.63 -18.28 10.92
CA ILE A 188 -37.38 -17.39 12.07
C ILE A 188 -36.15 -17.86 12.85
N GLY A 189 -36.01 -19.17 13.09
CA GLY A 189 -34.83 -19.75 13.76
C GLY A 189 -33.54 -19.47 13.00
N CYS A 190 -33.55 -19.63 11.67
CA CYS A 190 -32.42 -19.25 10.81
C CYS A 190 -32.12 -17.74 10.88
N GLY A 191 -33.14 -16.88 10.96
CA GLY A 191 -32.98 -15.44 11.15
C GLY A 191 -32.31 -15.07 12.48
N MET A 192 -32.73 -15.72 13.57
CA MET A 192 -32.12 -15.55 14.89
C MET A 192 -30.66 -16.02 14.92
N LEU A 193 -30.36 -17.16 14.28
CA LEU A 193 -28.99 -17.66 14.16
C LEU A 193 -28.10 -16.72 13.35
N CYS A 194 -28.58 -16.23 12.20
CA CYS A 194 -27.87 -15.23 11.39
C CYS A 194 -27.62 -13.92 12.16
N GLY A 195 -28.58 -13.47 12.97
CA GLY A 195 -28.43 -12.28 13.81
C GLY A 195 -27.48 -12.48 15.00
N ALA A 196 -27.25 -13.72 15.44
CA ALA A 196 -26.30 -14.08 16.51
C ALA A 196 -24.85 -14.23 16.00
N VAL A 197 -24.63 -14.35 14.69
CA VAL A 197 -23.30 -14.53 14.08
C VAL A 197 -22.28 -13.47 14.53
N PRO A 198 -22.60 -12.14 14.58
CA PRO A 198 -21.66 -11.13 15.05
C PRO A 198 -21.17 -11.39 16.49
N PHE A 199 -22.08 -11.75 17.40
CA PHE A 199 -21.76 -12.04 18.81
C PHE A 199 -20.93 -13.32 18.98
N ILE A 200 -21.14 -14.32 18.12
CA ILE A 200 -20.41 -15.58 18.16
C ILE A 200 -18.96 -15.38 17.70
N ILE A 201 -18.75 -14.63 16.62
CA ILE A 201 -17.42 -14.34 16.03
C ILE A 201 -16.56 -13.50 16.98
N GLU A 202 -17.18 -12.57 17.71
CA GLU A 202 -16.47 -11.71 18.68
C GLU A 202 -16.21 -12.42 20.03
N SER A 203 -16.75 -13.62 20.25
CA SER A 203 -16.60 -14.34 21.51
C SER A 203 -15.28 -15.10 21.60
N GLU A 204 -14.69 -15.15 22.80
CA GLU A 204 -13.52 -15.98 23.12
C GLU A 204 -13.80 -17.49 22.90
N TYR A 205 -15.08 -17.88 22.95
CA TYR A 205 -15.54 -19.25 22.76
C TYR A 205 -15.79 -19.61 21.29
N PHE A 206 -15.52 -18.72 20.32
CA PHE A 206 -15.79 -18.95 18.89
C PHE A 206 -15.26 -20.30 18.41
N SER A 207 -14.01 -20.62 18.75
CA SER A 207 -13.37 -21.88 18.35
C SER A 207 -14.11 -23.10 18.90
N ILE A 208 -14.56 -23.03 20.17
CA ILE A 208 -15.31 -24.10 20.82
C ILE A 208 -16.72 -24.22 20.23
N ILE A 209 -17.40 -23.11 19.97
CA ILE A 209 -18.75 -23.09 19.36
C ILE A 209 -18.71 -23.70 17.96
N VAL A 210 -17.73 -23.31 17.14
CA VAL A 210 -17.57 -23.88 15.79
C VAL A 210 -17.22 -25.36 15.87
N ALA A 211 -16.26 -25.75 16.71
CA ALA A 211 -15.85 -27.14 16.87
C ALA A 211 -17.00 -28.04 17.35
N THR A 212 -17.78 -27.60 18.34
CA THR A 212 -18.90 -28.37 18.88
C THR A 212 -20.06 -28.46 17.90
N THR A 213 -20.38 -27.39 17.18
CA THR A 213 -21.42 -27.41 16.16
C THR A 213 -21.04 -28.35 15.01
N LEU A 214 -19.78 -28.30 14.56
CA LEU A 214 -19.29 -29.15 13.49
C LEU A 214 -19.23 -30.63 13.91
N ALA A 215 -18.82 -30.91 15.15
CA ALA A 215 -18.85 -32.24 15.74
C ALA A 215 -20.29 -32.77 15.88
N GLY A 216 -21.23 -31.93 16.34
CA GLY A 216 -22.64 -32.28 16.43
C GLY A 216 -23.24 -32.63 15.07
N CYS A 217 -22.98 -31.83 14.04
CA CYS A 217 -23.39 -32.12 12.67
C CYS A 217 -22.78 -33.42 12.13
N ALA A 218 -21.52 -33.70 12.44
CA ALA A 218 -20.86 -34.95 12.06
C ALA A 218 -21.50 -36.15 12.77
N CYS A 219 -21.80 -36.05 14.07
CA CYS A 219 -22.49 -37.10 14.83
C CYS A 219 -23.91 -37.36 14.29
N LEU A 220 -24.66 -36.31 13.92
CA LEU A 220 -25.98 -36.45 13.31
C LEU A 220 -25.91 -37.10 11.92
N LEU A 221 -24.90 -36.75 11.11
CA LEU A 221 -24.65 -37.39 9.81
C LEU A 221 -24.31 -38.87 9.96
N LEU A 222 -23.44 -39.21 10.92
CA LEU A 222 -23.07 -40.59 11.22
C LEU A 222 -24.28 -41.38 11.74
N TRP A 223 -25.10 -40.78 12.60
CA TRP A 223 -26.34 -41.39 13.08
C TRP A 223 -27.33 -41.64 11.94
N TYR A 224 -27.54 -40.65 11.07
CA TYR A 224 -28.41 -40.80 9.90
C TYR A 224 -27.95 -41.91 8.95
N ILE A 225 -26.63 -42.01 8.69
CA ILE A 225 -26.06 -43.08 7.86
C ILE A 225 -26.25 -44.43 8.54
N TYR A 226 -26.01 -44.53 9.84
CA TYR A 226 -26.21 -45.75 10.61
C TYR A 226 -27.67 -46.21 10.58
N ASP A 227 -28.62 -45.30 10.81
CA ASP A 227 -30.06 -45.57 10.79
C ASP A 227 -30.49 -46.11 9.43
N LYS A 228 -30.09 -45.43 8.35
CA LYS A 228 -30.35 -45.89 6.98
C LYS A 228 -29.75 -47.26 6.65
N VAL A 229 -28.57 -47.57 7.17
CA VAL A 229 -27.92 -48.87 6.98
C VAL A 229 -28.63 -49.94 7.80
N SER A 230 -29.04 -49.61 9.03
CA SER A 230 -29.79 -50.50 9.91
C SER A 230 -31.13 -50.89 9.30
N ASP A 231 -31.90 -49.90 8.82
CA ASP A 231 -33.19 -50.14 8.17
C ASP A 231 -33.03 -51.00 6.91
N ALA A 232 -32.04 -50.70 6.07
CA ALA A 232 -31.76 -51.50 4.87
C ALA A 232 -31.32 -52.93 5.18
N VAL A 233 -30.76 -53.20 6.37
CA VAL A 233 -30.42 -54.56 6.82
C VAL A 233 -31.64 -55.28 7.38
N GLN A 234 -32.55 -54.57 8.06
CA GLN A 234 -33.81 -55.14 8.54
C GLN A 234 -34.74 -55.50 7.37
N ASP A 235 -34.93 -54.60 6.41
CA ASP A 235 -35.74 -54.86 5.20
C ASP A 235 -35.28 -56.14 4.48
N LYS A 236 -33.96 -56.33 4.34
CA LYS A 236 -33.37 -57.53 3.72
C LYS A 236 -33.59 -58.80 4.53
N LYS A 237 -33.66 -58.72 5.85
CA LYS A 237 -33.95 -59.87 6.71
C LYS A 237 -35.41 -60.27 6.58
N ASP A 238 -36.30 -59.28 6.58
CA ASP A 238 -37.73 -59.49 6.46
C ASP A 238 -38.08 -60.10 5.08
N GLU A 239 -37.46 -59.61 3.99
CA GLU A 239 -37.58 -60.24 2.65
C GLU A 239 -37.04 -61.68 2.61
N ALA A 240 -35.94 -61.96 3.32
CA ALA A 240 -35.34 -63.30 3.38
C ALA A 240 -36.11 -64.29 4.25
N GLU A 241 -36.91 -63.81 5.22
CA GLU A 241 -37.83 -64.63 6.00
C GLU A 241 -39.10 -64.95 5.20
N ILE A 242 -39.68 -63.96 4.51
CA ILE A 242 -40.87 -64.17 3.66
C ILE A 242 -40.61 -65.20 2.55
N SER A 243 -39.42 -65.19 1.92
CA SER A 243 -39.06 -66.15 0.87
C SER A 243 -38.76 -67.58 1.35
N LYS A 244 -38.64 -67.81 2.67
CA LYS A 244 -38.47 -69.16 3.24
C LYS A 244 -39.78 -69.85 3.59
N ASP A 245 -40.86 -69.07 3.68
CA ASP A 245 -42.20 -69.55 4.04
C ASP A 245 -43.10 -69.83 2.80
N GLU A 246 -42.61 -69.56 1.58
CA GLU A 246 -43.18 -70.02 0.28
C GLU A 246 -42.53 -71.33 -0.21
#